data_AF-A0AAD7ETY3-F1
#
_entry.id   AF-A0AAD7ETY3-F1
#
_cell.length_a   1.000
_cell.length_b   1.000
_cell.length_c   1.000
_cell.angle_alpha   90.00
_cell.angle_beta   90.00
_cell.angle_gamma   90.00
#
_symmetry.space_group_name_H-M   'P 1'
#
loop_
_entity.id
_entity.type
_entity.pdbx_description
1 polymer ?
#
loop_
_entity_poly.entity_id
_entity_poly.type
_entity_poly.pdbx_seq_one_letter_code
_entity_poly.pdbx_strand_id
1 'polypeptide(L)'
;MPEKCTAKVSKKSRIQCKTELWQTQRFGKESKQVPITTFNTQNFESWLEWFLSRKSTKDYLAESYQRPAAADGEEMADLQDSPRWKKLKELGDKYNLVFGLYIDWFNPRFSSNLYICALGKQVSTGIVILYCLNLPPEVRYLPENVFIYCGSNPITK
;
A
#
# COMPACT_ATOMS: atom_id res chain seq x y z
N MET A 1 -6.10 -22.86 -3.88
CA MET A 1 -6.17 -22.02 -2.66
C MET A 1 -6.97 -22.79 -1.61
N PRO A 2 -6.69 -22.62 -0.31
CA PRO A 2 -7.50 -23.25 0.73
C PRO A 2 -8.94 -22.72 0.69
N GLU A 3 -9.92 -23.60 0.94
CA GLU A 3 -11.33 -23.22 1.05
C GLU A 3 -11.65 -22.62 2.43
N LYS A 4 -10.94 -23.07 3.46
CA LYS A 4 -11.10 -22.64 4.85
C LYS A 4 -9.78 -22.21 5.46
N CYS A 5 -9.85 -21.30 6.43
CA CYS A 5 -8.68 -20.77 7.12
C CYS A 5 -7.94 -21.87 7.91
N THR A 6 -6.65 -22.05 7.61
CA THR A 6 -5.79 -23.05 8.28
C THR A 6 -4.92 -22.45 9.39
N ALA A 7 -5.08 -21.15 9.67
CA ALA A 7 -4.30 -20.45 10.68
C ALA A 7 -4.48 -21.07 12.07
N LYS A 8 -3.37 -21.15 12.80
CA LYS A 8 -3.28 -21.64 14.18
C LYS A 8 -2.75 -20.53 15.06
N VAL A 9 -3.31 -20.39 16.25
CA VAL A 9 -2.89 -19.38 17.25
C VAL A 9 -1.41 -19.55 17.64
N SER A 10 -0.92 -20.79 17.64
CA SER A 10 0.50 -21.08 17.84
C SER A 10 0.89 -22.37 17.10
N LYS A 11 2.18 -22.58 16.86
CA LYS A 11 2.69 -23.80 16.19
C LYS A 11 2.27 -25.10 16.89
N LYS A 12 2.10 -25.06 18.22
CA LYS A 12 1.69 -26.21 19.04
C LYS A 12 0.16 -26.41 19.10
N SER A 13 -0.63 -25.42 18.68
CA SER A 13 -2.08 -25.52 18.74
C SER A 13 -2.62 -26.58 17.78
N ARG A 14 -3.58 -27.37 18.27
CA ARG A 14 -4.35 -28.33 17.46
C ARG A 14 -5.58 -27.70 16.82
N ILE A 15 -5.99 -26.52 17.30
CA ILE A 15 -7.19 -25.82 16.84
C ILE A 15 -6.83 -24.92 15.67
N GLN A 16 -7.57 -25.08 14.56
CA GLN A 16 -7.48 -24.25 13.35
C GLN A 16 -8.70 -23.35 13.27
N CYS A 17 -8.53 -22.16 12.70
CA CYS A 17 -9.58 -21.16 12.53
C CYS A 17 -10.81 -21.69 11.77
N LYS A 18 -10.63 -22.43 10.68
CA LYS A 18 -11.68 -23.07 9.84
C LYS A 18 -12.74 -22.13 9.25
N THR A 19 -12.62 -20.81 9.40
CA THR A 19 -13.50 -19.84 8.74
C THR A 19 -13.49 -20.04 7.23
N GLU A 20 -14.67 -20.03 6.60
CA GLU A 20 -14.79 -20.07 5.13
C GLU A 20 -14.03 -18.88 4.52
N LEU A 21 -13.31 -19.12 3.44
CA LEU A 21 -12.55 -18.08 2.72
C LEU A 21 -13.25 -17.64 1.43
N TRP A 22 -14.34 -18.31 1.05
CA TRP A 22 -15.06 -18.09 -0.19
C TRP A 22 -16.55 -17.94 0.07
N GLN A 23 -17.21 -17.12 -0.75
CA GLN A 23 -18.64 -16.92 -0.74
C GLN A 23 -19.16 -17.01 -2.17
N THR A 24 -20.43 -17.41 -2.32
CA THR A 24 -21.08 -17.46 -3.63
C THR A 24 -21.75 -16.13 -3.93
N GLN A 25 -21.30 -15.46 -4.99
CA GLN A 25 -21.89 -14.23 -5.49
C GLN A 25 -22.69 -14.51 -6.76
N ARG A 26 -23.94 -14.03 -6.83
CA ARG A 26 -24.79 -14.14 -8.02
C ARG A 26 -24.53 -12.98 -8.98
N PHE A 27 -24.23 -13.30 -10.24
CA PHE A 27 -24.11 -12.36 -11.35
C PHE A 27 -25.21 -12.69 -12.37
N GLY A 28 -26.38 -12.06 -12.21
CA GLY A 28 -27.55 -12.36 -13.04
C GLY A 28 -28.01 -13.81 -12.87
N LYS A 29 -27.94 -14.61 -13.96
CA LYS A 29 -28.31 -16.03 -13.97
C LYS A 29 -27.18 -16.96 -13.50
N GLU A 30 -25.95 -16.46 -13.39
CA GLU A 30 -24.79 -17.25 -13.01
C GLU A 30 -24.40 -17.02 -11.55
N SER A 31 -23.80 -18.02 -10.92
CA SER A 31 -23.23 -17.90 -9.58
C SER A 31 -21.75 -18.23 -9.60
N LYS A 32 -20.92 -17.35 -9.02
CA LYS A 32 -19.47 -17.50 -8.98
C LYS A 32 -18.98 -17.53 -7.53
N GLN A 33 -18.03 -18.41 -7.24
CA GLN A 33 -17.27 -18.40 -5.99
C GLN A 33 -16.29 -17.23 -6.02
N VAL A 34 -16.38 -16.33 -5.05
CA VAL A 34 -15.48 -15.20 -4.87
C VAL A 34 -14.87 -15.25 -3.46
N PRO A 35 -13.60 -14.85 -3.28
CA PRO A 35 -13.00 -14.79 -1.97
C PRO A 35 -13.77 -13.80 -1.06
N ILE A 36 -13.93 -14.14 0.21
CA ILE A 36 -14.61 -13.30 1.21
C ILE A 36 -13.79 -12.03 1.49
N THR A 37 -12.47 -12.15 1.56
CA THR A 37 -11.57 -11.02 1.74
C THR A 37 -10.73 -10.85 0.47
N THR A 38 -11.00 -9.80 -0.28
CA THR A 38 -10.14 -9.34 -1.38
C THR A 38 -9.18 -8.30 -0.86
N PHE A 39 -7.94 -8.32 -1.35
CA PHE A 39 -7.07 -7.15 -1.27
C PHE A 39 -7.37 -6.25 -2.45
N ASN A 40 -7.46 -4.94 -2.22
CA ASN A 40 -7.68 -3.97 -3.29
C ASN A 40 -6.34 -3.62 -3.93
N THR A 41 -6.30 -3.67 -5.26
CA THR A 41 -5.22 -3.11 -6.06
C THR A 41 -5.72 -1.85 -6.72
N GLN A 42 -4.90 -0.80 -6.69
CA GLN A 42 -5.22 0.45 -7.37
C GLN A 42 -4.39 0.55 -8.66
N ASN A 43 -5.01 1.04 -9.73
CA ASN A 43 -4.26 1.50 -10.90
C ASN A 43 -3.63 2.85 -10.56
N PHE A 44 -2.33 2.99 -10.80
CA PHE A 44 -1.59 4.19 -10.40
C PHE A 44 -2.08 5.45 -11.12
N GLU A 45 -2.33 5.38 -12.43
CA GLU A 45 -2.78 6.53 -13.22
C GLU A 45 -4.17 6.98 -12.77
N SER A 46 -5.12 6.04 -12.67
CA SER A 46 -6.48 6.35 -12.21
C SER A 46 -6.50 6.89 -10.77
N TRP A 47 -5.65 6.35 -9.90
CA TRP A 47 -5.53 6.87 -8.54
C TRP A 47 -4.93 8.28 -8.53
N LEU A 48 -3.88 8.53 -9.31
CA LEU A 48 -3.21 9.83 -9.36
C LEU A 48 -4.14 10.91 -9.91
N GLU A 49 -4.88 10.62 -10.98
CA GLU A 49 -5.91 11.50 -11.53
C GLU A 49 -6.98 11.82 -10.49
N TRP A 50 -7.53 10.81 -9.84
CA TRP A 50 -8.52 10.98 -8.77
C TRP A 50 -7.94 11.80 -7.61
N PHE A 51 -6.72 11.46 -7.16
CA PHE A 51 -6.04 12.12 -6.05
C PHE A 51 -5.84 13.61 -6.31
N LEU A 52 -5.37 13.97 -7.51
CA LEU A 52 -5.16 15.35 -7.93
C LEU A 52 -6.45 16.09 -8.28
N SER A 53 -7.54 15.39 -8.60
CA SER A 53 -8.85 16.02 -8.87
C SER A 53 -9.48 16.63 -7.61
N ARG A 54 -9.14 16.12 -6.41
CA ARG A 54 -9.74 16.53 -5.14
C ARG A 54 -9.33 17.95 -4.76
N LYS A 55 -10.32 18.77 -4.41
CA LYS A 55 -10.10 20.13 -3.87
C LYS A 55 -9.19 20.09 -2.63
N SER A 56 -9.44 19.18 -1.70
CA SER A 56 -8.63 19.02 -0.48
C SER A 56 -7.15 18.81 -0.79
N THR A 57 -6.83 17.94 -1.76
CA THR A 57 -5.44 17.66 -2.15
C THR A 57 -4.76 18.92 -2.69
N LYS A 58 -5.45 19.66 -3.57
CA LYS A 58 -4.92 20.90 -4.14
C LYS A 58 -4.66 21.96 -3.06
N ASP A 59 -5.59 22.09 -2.11
CA ASP A 59 -5.48 23.03 -1.00
C ASP A 59 -4.26 22.67 -0.12
N TYR A 60 -4.10 21.39 0.25
CA TYR A 60 -2.95 20.90 1.01
C TYR A 60 -1.61 21.09 0.28
N LEU A 61 -1.57 20.80 -1.02
CA LEU A 61 -0.36 21.01 -1.84
C LEU A 61 0.02 22.49 -1.90
N ALA A 62 -0.97 23.39 -1.99
CA ALA A 62 -0.71 24.83 -1.98
C ALA A 62 -0.17 25.29 -0.62
N GLU A 63 -0.76 24.82 0.48
CA GLU A 63 -0.34 25.12 1.85
C GLU A 63 1.09 24.65 2.13
N SER A 64 1.39 23.37 1.88
CA SER A 64 2.74 22.80 2.10
C SER A 64 3.81 23.43 1.21
N TYR A 65 3.44 23.91 0.01
CA TYR A 65 4.39 24.62 -0.86
C TYR A 65 4.83 25.94 -0.24
N GLN A 66 3.88 26.70 0.33
CA GLN A 66 4.13 27.99 1.00
C GLN A 66 4.79 27.85 2.38
N ARG A 67 4.84 26.64 2.95
CA ARG A 67 5.47 26.40 4.26
C ARG A 67 6.97 26.78 4.23
N PRO A 68 7.44 27.68 5.12
CA PRO A 68 8.85 28.00 5.24
C PRO A 68 9.63 26.81 5.81
N ALA A 69 10.92 26.73 5.50
CA ALA A 69 11.83 25.80 6.16
C ALA A 69 12.19 26.32 7.56
N ALA A 70 12.56 25.41 8.47
CA ALA A 70 13.08 25.77 9.78
C ALA A 70 14.38 26.59 9.63
N ALA A 71 14.55 27.60 10.48
CA ALA A 71 15.78 28.38 10.54
C ALA A 71 16.93 27.58 11.20
N ASP A 72 18.16 28.06 11.04
CA ASP A 72 19.33 27.40 11.63
C ASP A 72 19.21 27.37 13.17
N GLY A 73 19.23 26.17 13.74
CA GLY A 73 19.09 25.94 15.18
C GLY A 73 17.64 25.78 15.66
N GLU A 74 16.65 25.90 14.78
CA GLU A 74 15.26 25.56 15.10
C GLU A 74 15.01 24.04 15.05
N GLU A 75 14.05 23.59 15.86
CA GLU A 75 13.62 22.19 15.87
C GLU A 75 12.81 21.88 14.61
N MET A 76 13.18 20.80 13.91
CA MET A 76 12.43 20.31 12.75
C MET A 76 11.39 19.29 13.22
N ALA A 77 10.11 19.57 12.98
CA ALA A 77 9.01 18.66 13.35
C ALA A 77 8.67 17.69 12.21
N ASP A 78 8.93 18.06 10.96
CA ASP A 78 8.69 17.24 9.78
C ASP A 78 9.84 17.31 8.76
N LEU A 79 9.86 16.34 7.84
CA LEU A 79 10.74 16.34 6.67
C LEU A 79 10.62 17.63 5.85
N GLN A 80 9.42 18.21 5.75
CA GLN A 80 9.16 19.44 5.00
C GLN A 80 9.89 20.67 5.58
N ASP A 81 10.23 20.65 6.86
CA ASP A 81 10.93 21.75 7.54
C ASP A 81 12.43 21.75 7.21
N SER A 82 12.95 20.64 6.66
CA SER A 82 14.38 20.51 6.39
C SER A 82 14.86 21.48 5.31
N PRO A 83 16.06 22.09 5.48
CA PRO A 83 16.66 22.95 4.45
C PRO A 83 16.83 22.23 3.10
N ARG A 84 16.97 20.89 3.12
CA ARG A 84 17.09 20.07 1.92
C ARG A 84 15.75 19.93 1.17
N TRP A 85 14.62 19.94 1.89
CA TRP A 85 13.29 19.98 1.27
C TRP A 85 13.06 21.29 0.53
N LYS A 86 13.52 22.42 1.08
CA LYS A 86 13.47 23.72 0.38
C LYS A 86 14.20 23.67 -0.97
N LYS A 87 15.42 23.11 -1.00
CA LYS A 87 16.18 22.92 -2.24
C LYS A 87 15.44 22.03 -3.25
N LEU A 88 14.70 21.03 -2.77
CA LEU A 88 13.88 20.18 -3.63
C LEU A 88 12.70 20.96 -4.23
N LYS A 89 12.06 21.84 -3.44
CA LYS A 89 10.99 22.74 -3.92
C LYS A 89 11.49 23.71 -4.98
N GLU A 90 12.71 24.22 -4.85
CA GLU A 90 13.32 25.13 -5.85
C GLU A 90 13.52 24.48 -7.22
N LEU A 91 13.51 23.14 -7.32
CA LEU A 91 13.62 22.41 -8.58
C LEU A 91 12.30 22.32 -9.37
N GLY A 92 11.18 22.81 -8.81
CA GLY A 92 10.03 23.18 -9.63
C GLY A 92 8.77 23.55 -8.84
N ASP A 93 7.60 23.05 -9.26
CA ASP A 93 6.32 23.56 -8.77
C ASP A 93 5.68 22.68 -7.68
N LYS A 94 4.51 23.10 -7.19
CA LYS A 94 3.74 22.37 -6.17
C LYS A 94 3.23 20.99 -6.65
N TYR A 95 3.27 20.72 -7.94
CA TYR A 95 2.86 19.46 -8.56
C TYR A 95 4.04 18.54 -8.88
N ASN A 96 5.27 18.95 -8.58
CA ASN A 96 6.41 18.03 -8.46
C ASN A 96 6.24 17.18 -7.19
N LEU A 97 5.44 16.12 -7.33
CA LEU A 97 5.10 15.22 -6.24
C LEU A 97 6.29 14.32 -5.89
N VAL A 98 6.57 14.25 -4.60
CA VAL A 98 7.55 13.40 -3.96
C VAL A 98 6.79 12.36 -3.17
N PHE A 99 7.09 11.09 -3.42
CA PHE A 99 6.43 9.98 -2.75
C PHE A 99 7.38 9.27 -1.80
N GLY A 100 6.89 8.97 -0.59
CA GLY A 100 7.47 7.95 0.24
C GLY A 100 7.08 6.58 -0.31
N LEU A 101 8.05 5.69 -0.44
CA LEU A 101 7.87 4.35 -0.98
C LEU A 101 8.06 3.33 0.14
N TYR A 102 7.04 2.52 0.38
CA TYR A 102 7.13 1.36 1.24
C TYR A 102 6.87 0.10 0.43
N ILE A 103 7.75 -0.89 0.57
CA ILE A 103 7.65 -2.17 -0.12
C ILE A 103 7.80 -3.28 0.92
N ASP A 104 6.81 -4.18 0.97
CA ASP A 104 6.88 -5.41 1.74
C ASP A 104 6.64 -6.62 0.82
N TRP A 105 7.51 -7.61 0.89
CA TRP A 105 7.39 -8.86 0.16
C TRP A 105 7.12 -9.99 1.14
N PHE A 106 5.97 -10.64 1.00
CA PHE A 106 5.66 -11.83 1.79
C PHE A 106 5.38 -13.02 0.86
N ASN A 107 5.67 -14.21 1.37
CA ASN A 107 5.29 -15.43 0.70
C ASN A 107 3.91 -15.86 1.21
N PRO A 108 2.81 -15.65 0.46
CA PRO A 108 1.47 -16.04 0.92
C PRO A 108 1.33 -17.56 1.09
N ARG A 109 2.27 -18.35 0.56
CA ARG A 109 2.34 -19.80 0.78
C ARG A 109 3.15 -20.11 2.03
N PHE A 110 2.63 -19.75 3.20
CA PHE A 110 3.10 -20.24 4.51
C PHE A 110 2.75 -21.73 4.73
N SER A 111 2.89 -22.58 3.71
CA SER A 111 2.84 -24.02 3.92
C SER A 111 4.22 -24.49 4.37
N SER A 112 4.31 -25.07 5.57
CA SER A 112 5.46 -25.76 6.15
C SER A 112 6.03 -26.92 5.30
N ASN A 113 5.45 -27.18 4.12
CA ASN A 113 5.96 -28.19 3.22
C ASN A 113 7.14 -27.62 2.44
N LEU A 114 8.33 -27.80 3.03
CA LEU A 114 9.66 -27.68 2.41
C LEU A 114 9.70 -28.25 0.99
N TYR A 115 8.90 -29.30 0.72
CA TYR A 115 8.76 -29.94 -0.59
C TYR A 115 8.22 -29.01 -1.69
N ILE A 116 7.34 -28.05 -1.37
CA ILE A 116 6.79 -27.11 -2.36
C ILE A 116 7.84 -26.03 -2.71
N CYS A 117 8.65 -25.61 -1.74
CA CYS A 117 9.80 -24.72 -1.97
C CYS A 117 10.88 -25.42 -2.82
N ALA A 118 11.14 -26.72 -2.57
CA ALA A 118 12.10 -27.52 -3.32
C ALA A 118 11.70 -27.72 -4.79
N LEU A 119 10.39 -27.70 -5.10
CA LEU A 119 9.84 -27.79 -6.47
C LEU A 119 9.87 -26.46 -7.25
N GLY A 120 10.50 -25.40 -6.71
CA GLY A 120 10.74 -24.15 -7.44
C GLY A 120 9.53 -23.23 -7.63
N LYS A 121 8.36 -23.56 -7.07
CA LYS A 121 7.13 -22.75 -7.21
C LYS A 121 7.07 -21.63 -6.15
N GLN A 122 8.05 -20.74 -6.16
CA GLN A 122 7.99 -19.52 -5.35
C GLN A 122 7.00 -18.53 -5.99
N VAL A 123 5.92 -18.22 -5.27
CA VAL A 123 5.09 -17.05 -5.58
C VAL A 123 5.33 -16.08 -4.44
N SER A 124 6.05 -15.01 -4.75
CA SER A 124 6.18 -13.87 -3.85
C SER A 124 5.03 -12.92 -4.15
N THR A 125 4.32 -12.47 -3.12
CA THR A 125 3.33 -11.41 -3.23
C THR A 125 3.84 -10.21 -2.47
N GLY A 126 3.84 -9.06 -3.12
CA GLY A 126 4.31 -7.81 -2.56
C GLY A 126 3.18 -6.83 -2.40
N ILE A 127 3.33 -5.96 -1.41
CA ILE A 127 2.58 -4.73 -1.27
C ILE A 127 3.56 -3.60 -1.55
N VAL A 128 3.16 -2.69 -2.44
CA VAL A 128 3.81 -1.41 -2.69
C VAL A 128 2.83 -0.34 -2.22
N ILE A 129 3.29 0.51 -1.30
CA ILE A 129 2.52 1.64 -0.78
C ILE A 129 3.25 2.91 -1.14
N LEU A 130 2.50 3.87 -1.71
CA LEU A 130 2.99 5.23 -1.92
C LEU A 130 2.15 6.20 -1.08
N TYR A 131 2.81 7.14 -0.43
CA TYR A 131 2.17 8.27 0.24
C TYR A 131 2.86 9.56 -0.17
N CYS A 132 2.09 10.61 -0.43
CA CYS A 132 2.59 11.87 -0.95
C CYS A 132 3.24 12.69 0.17
N LEU A 133 4.56 12.88 0.12
CA LEU A 133 5.31 13.65 1.11
C LEU A 133 5.09 15.17 0.97
N ASN A 134 4.52 15.63 -0.13
CA ASN A 134 4.11 17.02 -0.30
C ASN A 134 2.88 17.37 0.54
N LEU A 135 2.12 16.40 1.03
CA LEU A 135 0.99 16.65 1.92
C LEU A 135 1.46 16.91 3.35
N PRO A 136 0.72 17.71 4.14
CA PRO A 136 0.99 17.90 5.57
C PRO A 136 1.06 16.56 6.34
N PRO A 137 1.90 16.46 7.39
CA PRO A 137 2.07 15.25 8.20
C PRO A 137 0.75 14.66 8.73
N GLU A 138 -0.19 15.53 9.06
CA GLU A 138 -1.47 15.20 9.67
C GLU A 138 -2.39 14.43 8.71
N VAL A 139 -2.21 14.61 7.39
CA VAL A 139 -3.10 14.07 6.36
C VAL A 139 -2.42 13.08 5.41
N ARG A 140 -1.08 13.10 5.29
CA ARG A 140 -0.37 12.29 4.29
C ARG A 140 -0.54 10.77 4.44
N TYR A 141 -0.83 10.29 5.65
CA TYR A 141 -1.03 8.88 5.97
C TYR A 141 -2.50 8.45 6.04
N LEU A 142 -3.44 9.36 5.80
CA LEU A 142 -4.86 9.02 5.78
C LEU A 142 -5.15 8.05 4.62
N PRO A 143 -6.03 7.05 4.78
CA PRO A 143 -6.28 6.01 3.78
C PRO A 143 -6.62 6.55 2.38
N GLU A 144 -7.32 7.67 2.31
CA GLU A 144 -7.68 8.34 1.06
C GLU A 144 -6.52 9.00 0.32
N ASN A 145 -5.37 9.20 0.98
CA ASN A 145 -4.17 9.81 0.41
C ASN A 145 -3.04 8.81 0.15
N VAL A 146 -3.32 7.53 0.40
CA VAL A 146 -2.35 6.43 0.27
C VAL A 146 -2.72 5.58 -0.94
N PHE A 147 -1.76 5.42 -1.83
CA PHE A 147 -1.84 4.46 -2.94
C PHE A 147 -1.38 3.09 -2.47
N ILE A 148 -2.13 2.05 -2.85
CA ILE A 148 -1.80 0.66 -2.52
C ILE A 148 -1.85 -0.18 -3.79
N TYR A 149 -0.73 -0.82 -4.09
CA TYR A 149 -0.61 -1.84 -5.11
C TYR A 149 -0.22 -3.17 -4.48
N CYS A 150 -0.99 -4.22 -4.77
CA CYS A 150 -0.66 -5.59 -4.40
C CYS A 150 -0.38 -6.38 -5.67
N GLY A 151 0.85 -6.88 -5.82
CA GLY A 151 1.27 -7.63 -6.99
C GLY A 151 1.80 -9.00 -6.61
N SER A 152 1.43 -10.04 -7.36
CA SER A 152 2.12 -11.32 -7.31
C SER A 152 3.11 -11.39 -8.47
N ASN A 153 4.40 -11.52 -8.20
CA ASN A 153 5.36 -11.86 -9.24
C ASN A 153 5.40 -13.39 -9.35
N PRO A 154 4.96 -13.98 -10.49
CA PRO A 154 5.33 -15.35 -10.79
C PRO A 154 6.84 -15.35 -11.01
N ILE A 155 7.60 -15.99 -10.11
CA ILE A 155 9.01 -16.29 -10.38
C ILE A 155 9.00 -17.45 -11.38
N THR A 156 8.89 -17.12 -12.66
CA THR A 156 9.14 -18.08 -13.75
C THR A 156 10.63 -18.32 -13.82
N LYS A 157 11.04 -19.56 -13.51
CA LYS A 157 12.32 -20.11 -13.96
C LYS A 157 12.18 -20.63 -15.37
#